data_AF-A0A2M7HYP1-F1
#
_entry.id   AF-A0A2M7HYP1-F1
#
_cell.length_a   1.000
_cell.length_b   1.000
_cell.length_c   1.000
_cell.angle_alpha   90.00
_cell.angle_beta   90.00
_cell.angle_gamma   90.00
#
_symmetry.space_group_name_H-M   'P 1'
#
loop_
_entity.id
_entity.type
_entity.pdbx_description
1 polymer ?
#
loop_
_entity_poly.entity_id
_entity_poly.type
_entity_poly.pdbx_seq_one_letter_code
_entity_poly.pdbx_strand_id
1 'polypeptide(L)'
;MTIQNKKTKSDTVRYLTKPRSEPCSTTGVIQLVKFLANRNIKNSEDFLKLKQNAAAQLKMPLPDNVSILEIYQKLLKKRKIKKNRFFEKLKKRPVRSLSGIAVISVLTKPFKCPGQCLFCPSEKNLPKSYVSGEPAVERAKYFKFDPYLQVKKRIETLEKLGHPTDKIELIVIGGSWSVLPKRYQTWFIKECFRGANEKKSESESKSKKTLRKLEEGLTREQKRNEKTKHRIIGLTLETRPDLITPPEILMMRKLGATRIEIGVQILNDKILNLNNRGHSLKEIVEATLLLREAGFKICYHLMFGLPFSSFKKDVECFKKVFADSRFRPDMLKLYPCVVIKGSKLFKLW
;
A
#
# COMPACT_ATOMS: atom_id res chain seq x y z
N MET A 1 -10.86 0.89 54.95
CA MET A 1 -10.32 2.11 54.30
C MET A 1 -10.81 2.15 52.86
N THR A 2 -11.77 3.03 52.62
CA THR A 2 -12.46 3.25 51.35
C THR A 2 -11.53 4.00 50.39
N ILE A 3 -11.04 3.35 49.33
CA ILE A 3 -10.26 4.03 48.29
C ILE A 3 -11.18 4.30 47.10
N GLN A 4 -11.43 5.58 46.89
CA GLN A 4 -12.28 6.16 45.86
C GLN A 4 -11.77 5.86 44.44
N ASN A 5 -12.69 5.39 43.60
CA ASN A 5 -12.55 5.31 42.15
C ASN A 5 -12.39 6.71 41.53
N LYS A 6 -11.16 7.10 41.16
CA LYS A 6 -10.93 8.20 40.21
C LYS A 6 -10.99 7.65 38.78
N LYS A 7 -12.17 7.76 38.16
CA LYS A 7 -12.36 7.61 36.71
C LYS A 7 -11.56 8.69 35.98
N THR A 8 -10.41 8.34 35.42
CA THR A 8 -9.79 9.13 34.36
C THR A 8 -10.60 8.93 33.07
N LYS A 9 -11.32 9.98 32.65
CA LYS A 9 -11.99 10.04 31.34
C LYS A 9 -10.92 9.88 30.26
N SER A 10 -10.93 8.75 29.56
CA SER A 10 -10.20 8.62 28.30
C SER A 10 -10.88 9.53 27.28
N ASP A 11 -10.14 10.50 26.75
CA ASP A 11 -10.56 11.28 25.59
C ASP A 11 -10.61 10.38 24.35
N THR A 12 -11.71 9.63 24.24
CA THR A 12 -12.08 8.93 23.03
C THR A 12 -12.47 9.98 22.00
N VAL A 13 -11.51 10.39 21.16
CA VAL A 13 -11.78 11.16 19.95
C VAL A 13 -12.67 10.30 19.05
N ARG A 14 -13.97 10.38 19.28
CA ARG A 14 -15.00 9.90 18.37
C ARG A 14 -14.82 10.69 17.07
N TYR A 15 -14.18 10.07 16.09
CA TYR A 15 -14.38 10.44 14.69
C TYR A 15 -15.83 10.10 14.34
N LEU A 16 -16.76 10.95 14.75
CA LEU A 16 -18.09 11.02 14.19
C LEU A 16 -17.90 11.39 12.73
N THR A 17 -17.93 10.38 11.87
CA THR A 17 -18.17 10.55 10.45
C THR A 17 -19.53 11.24 10.32
N LYS A 18 -19.53 12.57 10.25
CA LYS A 18 -20.68 13.31 9.76
C LYS A 18 -21.05 12.72 8.40
N PRO A 19 -22.34 12.48 8.12
CA PRO A 19 -22.78 12.04 6.81
C PRO A 19 -22.22 13.00 5.75
N ARG A 20 -21.74 12.44 4.63
CA ARG A 20 -21.27 13.24 3.49
C ARG A 20 -22.38 14.22 3.13
N SER A 21 -22.13 15.51 3.31
CA SER A 21 -23.01 16.58 2.84
C SER A 21 -23.26 16.39 1.35
N GLU A 22 -24.47 16.70 0.89
CA GLU A 22 -24.86 16.69 -0.51
C GLU A 22 -23.78 17.29 -1.43
N PRO A 23 -23.60 16.74 -2.66
CA PRO A 23 -22.58 17.21 -3.57
C PRO A 23 -22.78 18.70 -3.84
N CYS A 24 -21.74 19.47 -3.53
CA CYS A 24 -21.79 20.91 -3.71
C CYS A 24 -22.00 21.28 -5.18
N SER A 25 -22.90 22.21 -5.48
CA SER A 25 -23.13 22.64 -6.86
C SER A 25 -21.84 23.19 -7.48
N THR A 26 -21.49 22.71 -8.68
CA THR A 26 -20.23 23.08 -9.37
C THR A 26 -20.12 24.60 -9.53
N THR A 27 -21.25 25.29 -9.73
CA THR A 27 -21.35 26.74 -9.85
C THR A 27 -20.95 27.46 -8.56
N GLY A 28 -21.41 26.99 -7.39
CA GLY A 28 -21.08 27.58 -6.10
C GLY A 28 -19.58 27.47 -5.77
N VAL A 29 -18.96 26.33 -6.07
CA VAL A 29 -17.53 26.14 -5.84
C VAL A 29 -16.68 27.02 -6.77
N ILE A 30 -17.14 27.29 -8.00
CA ILE A 30 -16.48 28.26 -8.92
C ILE A 30 -16.50 29.68 -8.35
N GLN A 31 -17.64 30.13 -7.82
CA GLN A 31 -17.75 31.45 -7.21
C GLN A 31 -16.86 31.57 -5.97
N LEU A 32 -16.86 30.55 -5.11
CA LEU A 32 -15.99 30.48 -3.93
C LEU A 32 -14.51 30.56 -4.31
N VAL A 33 -14.06 29.82 -5.32
CA VAL A 33 -12.66 29.83 -5.76
C VAL A 33 -12.26 31.18 -6.33
N LYS A 34 -13.12 31.83 -7.12
CA LYS A 34 -12.86 33.19 -7.61
C LYS A 34 -12.72 34.20 -6.47
N PHE A 35 -13.59 34.10 -5.46
CA PHE A 35 -13.53 34.95 -4.28
C PHE A 35 -12.22 34.76 -3.51
N LEU A 36 -11.83 33.51 -3.23
CA LEU A 36 -10.62 33.20 -2.47
C LEU A 36 -9.33 33.52 -3.24
N ALA A 37 -9.30 33.32 -4.56
CA ALA A 37 -8.11 33.54 -5.39
C ALA A 37 -7.68 35.02 -5.41
N ASN A 38 -8.61 35.96 -5.19
CA ASN A 38 -8.35 37.40 -5.16
C ASN A 38 -8.00 37.94 -3.75
N ARG A 39 -7.95 37.08 -2.73
CA ARG A 39 -7.60 37.47 -1.36
C ARG A 39 -6.15 37.13 -1.04
N ASN A 40 -5.54 37.94 -0.19
CA ASN A 40 -4.22 37.65 0.37
C ASN A 40 -4.39 36.72 1.57
N ILE A 41 -4.06 35.44 1.38
CA ILE A 41 -4.25 34.39 2.39
C ILE A 41 -2.93 34.15 3.11
N LYS A 42 -2.89 34.47 4.41
CA LYS A 42 -1.64 34.48 5.19
C LYS A 42 -1.21 33.09 5.62
N ASN A 43 -2.15 32.25 6.08
CA ASN A 43 -1.88 30.92 6.62
C ASN A 43 -3.09 29.98 6.49
N SER A 44 -2.94 28.72 6.95
CA SER A 44 -3.98 27.69 6.85
C SER A 44 -5.24 27.99 7.67
N GLU A 45 -5.11 28.73 8.77
CA GLU A 45 -6.24 29.11 9.63
C GLU A 45 -7.06 30.23 8.98
N ASP A 46 -6.37 31.23 8.42
CA ASP A 46 -6.94 32.31 7.61
C ASP A 46 -7.69 31.75 6.38
N PHE A 47 -7.10 30.75 5.72
CA PHE A 47 -7.76 30.03 4.63
C PHE A 47 -9.07 29.36 5.08
N LEU A 48 -9.07 28.69 6.24
CA LEU A 48 -10.25 28.01 6.75
C LEU A 48 -11.37 29.01 7.08
N LYS A 49 -11.03 30.12 7.73
CA LYS A 49 -11.97 31.20 8.07
C LYS A 49 -12.58 31.82 6.81
N LEU A 50 -11.76 32.21 5.84
CA LEU A 50 -12.23 32.77 4.57
C LEU A 50 -13.12 31.79 3.79
N LYS A 51 -12.74 30.50 3.80
CA LYS A 51 -13.50 29.44 3.14
C LYS A 51 -14.86 29.20 3.81
N GLN A 52 -14.92 29.22 5.15
CA GLN A 52 -16.17 29.10 5.90
C GLN A 52 -17.09 30.29 5.65
N ASN A 53 -16.55 31.51 5.69
CA ASN A 53 -17.32 32.73 5.45
C ASN A 53 -17.89 32.77 4.02
N ALA A 54 -17.08 32.44 3.02
CA ALA A 54 -17.53 32.38 1.63
C ALA A 54 -18.58 31.30 1.40
N ALA A 55 -18.43 30.11 2.01
CA ALA A 55 -19.43 29.05 1.91
C ALA A 55 -20.76 29.43 2.57
N ALA A 56 -20.72 30.14 3.71
CA ALA A 56 -21.91 30.66 4.38
C ALA A 56 -22.64 31.71 3.53
N GLN A 57 -21.90 32.65 2.93
CA GLN A 57 -22.47 33.66 2.02
C GLN A 57 -23.12 33.04 0.78
N LEU A 58 -22.53 31.97 0.25
CA LEU A 58 -23.03 31.24 -0.92
C LEU A 58 -24.08 30.18 -0.56
N LYS A 59 -24.48 30.06 0.72
CA LYS A 59 -25.45 29.07 1.23
C LYS A 59 -25.15 27.65 0.75
N MET A 60 -23.88 27.26 0.80
CA MET A 60 -23.39 25.98 0.28
C MET A 60 -22.65 25.17 1.36
N PRO A 61 -22.66 23.83 1.29
CA PRO A 61 -21.83 23.01 2.17
C PRO A 61 -20.35 23.31 1.93
N LEU A 62 -19.53 23.18 2.99
CA LEU A 62 -18.10 23.48 2.93
C LEU A 62 -17.40 22.54 1.93
N PRO A 63 -16.90 23.04 0.78
CA PRO A 63 -16.29 22.16 -0.22
C PRO A 63 -14.95 21.62 0.29
N ASP A 64 -14.57 20.42 -0.11
CA ASP A 64 -13.27 19.87 0.26
C ASP A 64 -12.12 20.56 -0.52
N ASN A 65 -10.89 20.47 0.01
CA ASN A 65 -9.74 21.15 -0.60
C ASN A 65 -9.39 20.58 -2.00
N VAL A 66 -9.75 19.33 -2.30
CA VAL A 66 -9.53 18.70 -3.61
C VAL A 66 -10.36 19.42 -4.66
N SER A 67 -11.66 19.58 -4.39
CA SER A 67 -12.62 20.25 -5.26
C SER A 67 -12.24 21.70 -5.55
N ILE A 68 -11.84 22.44 -4.52
CA ILE A 68 -11.38 23.84 -4.64
C ILE A 68 -10.17 23.92 -5.58
N LEU A 69 -9.15 23.08 -5.36
CA LEU A 69 -7.91 23.11 -6.14
C LEU A 69 -8.10 22.65 -7.59
N GLU A 70 -9.01 21.70 -7.87
CA GLU A 70 -9.36 21.33 -9.25
C GLU A 70 -9.97 22.49 -10.02
N ILE A 71 -10.90 23.22 -9.39
CA ILE A 71 -11.55 24.38 -10.01
C ILE A 71 -10.55 25.54 -10.16
N TYR A 72 -9.69 25.75 -9.17
CA TYR A 72 -8.60 26.73 -9.24
C TYR A 72 -7.71 26.51 -10.48
N GLN A 73 -7.23 25.28 -10.68
CA GLN A 73 -6.40 24.93 -11.83
C GLN A 73 -7.15 25.08 -13.17
N LYS A 74 -8.43 24.70 -13.23
CA LYS A 74 -9.27 24.91 -14.42
C LYS A 74 -9.45 26.40 -14.76
N LEU A 75 -9.65 27.25 -13.75
CA LEU A 75 -9.82 28.69 -13.92
C LEU A 75 -8.52 29.39 -14.32
N LEU A 76 -7.37 28.96 -13.76
CA LEU A 76 -6.04 29.42 -14.17
C LEU A 76 -5.76 29.09 -15.64
N LYS A 77 -6.02 27.85 -16.07
CA LYS A 77 -5.82 27.43 -17.47
C LYS A 77 -6.68 28.22 -18.45
N LYS A 78 -7.89 28.61 -18.03
CA LYS A 78 -8.80 29.48 -18.79
C LYS A 78 -8.51 30.98 -18.63
N ARG A 79 -7.41 31.37 -17.94
CA ARG A 79 -7.02 32.76 -17.64
C ARG A 79 -8.11 33.59 -16.94
N LYS A 80 -9.03 32.94 -16.20
CA LYS A 80 -10.15 33.61 -15.51
C LYS A 80 -9.79 34.15 -14.11
N ILE A 81 -8.62 33.77 -13.58
CA ILE A 81 -8.10 34.20 -12.28
C ILE A 81 -6.57 34.36 -12.37
N LYS A 82 -5.97 35.16 -11.49
CA LYS A 82 -4.51 35.30 -11.35
C LYS A 82 -3.94 34.21 -10.42
N LYS A 83 -2.64 33.92 -10.57
CA LYS A 83 -1.92 32.99 -9.67
C LYS A 83 -1.95 33.55 -8.24
N ASN A 84 -2.21 32.67 -7.28
CA ASN A 84 -2.29 33.00 -5.86
C ASN A 84 -1.29 32.12 -5.11
N ARG A 85 -0.34 32.76 -4.44
CA ARG A 85 0.81 32.10 -3.79
C ARG A 85 0.38 31.07 -2.74
N PHE A 86 -0.75 31.29 -2.07
CA PHE A 86 -1.27 30.36 -1.09
C PHE A 86 -1.86 29.11 -1.75
N PHE A 87 -2.65 29.26 -2.83
CA PHE A 87 -3.20 28.13 -3.56
C PHE A 87 -2.13 27.22 -4.20
N GLU A 88 -1.03 27.81 -4.67
CA GLU A 88 0.13 27.06 -5.17
C GLU A 88 0.83 26.26 -4.06
N LYS A 89 0.76 26.74 -2.81
CA LYS A 89 1.29 26.05 -1.61
C LYS A 89 0.26 25.13 -0.95
N LEU A 90 -1.03 25.34 -1.22
CA LEU A 90 -2.13 24.60 -0.65
C LEU A 90 -2.11 23.20 -1.25
N LYS A 91 -1.50 22.27 -0.53
CA LYS A 91 -1.55 20.85 -0.88
C LYS A 91 -2.87 20.28 -0.38
N LYS A 92 -3.51 19.40 -1.17
CA LYS A 92 -4.80 18.78 -0.83
C LYS A 92 -4.73 18.00 0.50
N ARG A 93 -3.53 17.52 0.86
CA ARG A 93 -3.09 17.07 2.19
C ARG A 93 -1.59 17.36 2.32
N PRO A 94 -1.04 17.57 3.54
CA PRO A 94 0.41 17.56 3.73
C PRO A 94 0.96 16.23 3.20
N VAL A 95 1.92 16.32 2.29
CA VAL A 95 2.61 15.16 1.73
C VAL A 95 3.41 14.54 2.87
N ARG A 96 2.98 13.40 3.40
CA ARG A 96 3.75 12.64 4.40
C ARG A 96 5.07 12.10 3.80
N SER A 97 5.14 11.92 2.48
CA SER A 97 6.31 11.43 1.76
C SER A 97 7.13 12.55 1.11
N LEU A 98 8.08 13.11 1.85
CA LEU A 98 9.09 14.03 1.30
C LEU A 98 9.97 13.39 0.19
N SER A 99 9.97 12.05 0.04
CA SER A 99 10.92 11.34 -0.83
C SER A 99 10.65 11.45 -2.34
N GLY A 100 9.51 11.99 -2.76
CA GLY A 100 9.14 12.05 -4.18
C GLY A 100 8.81 10.70 -4.82
N ILE A 101 8.77 9.59 -4.06
CA ILE A 101 8.38 8.27 -4.54
C ILE A 101 6.94 7.97 -4.11
N ALA A 102 6.09 7.63 -5.08
CA ALA A 102 4.73 7.17 -4.84
C ALA A 102 4.71 5.67 -4.54
N VAL A 103 4.35 5.30 -3.31
CA VAL A 103 4.13 3.90 -2.93
C VAL A 103 2.73 3.46 -3.32
N ILE A 104 2.64 2.45 -4.19
CA ILE A 104 1.39 1.87 -4.67
C ILE A 104 1.36 0.40 -4.27
N SER A 105 0.45 0.07 -3.35
CA SER A 105 0.19 -1.33 -2.97
C SER A 105 -1.00 -1.88 -3.75
N VAL A 106 -0.81 -3.04 -4.37
CA VAL A 106 -1.83 -3.78 -5.13
C VAL A 106 -2.01 -5.17 -4.54
N LEU A 107 -3.25 -5.63 -4.46
CA LEU A 107 -3.59 -6.92 -3.86
C LEU A 107 -3.92 -7.94 -4.95
N THR A 108 -3.33 -9.13 -4.85
CA THR A 108 -3.64 -10.25 -5.75
C THR A 108 -5.00 -10.85 -5.43
N LYS A 109 -5.57 -11.61 -6.37
CA LYS A 109 -6.78 -12.40 -6.10
C LYS A 109 -6.49 -13.45 -5.01
N PRO A 110 -7.51 -13.93 -4.29
CA PRO A 110 -7.33 -14.98 -3.29
C PRO A 110 -6.78 -16.27 -3.92
N PHE A 111 -5.69 -16.77 -3.36
CA PHE A 111 -5.17 -18.11 -3.61
C PHE A 111 -4.92 -18.82 -2.28
N LYS A 112 -5.02 -20.16 -2.32
CA LYS A 112 -4.78 -20.98 -1.13
C LYS A 112 -3.29 -20.92 -0.77
N CYS A 113 -3.00 -20.32 0.38
CA CYS A 113 -1.67 -20.39 0.98
C CYS A 113 -1.47 -21.79 1.59
N PRO A 114 -0.30 -22.44 1.43
CA PRO A 114 0.00 -23.71 2.10
C PRO A 114 0.17 -23.54 3.62
N GLY A 115 0.33 -22.31 4.11
CA GLY A 115 0.55 -22.02 5.53
C GLY A 115 -0.68 -22.20 6.40
N GLN A 116 -0.44 -22.72 7.60
CA GLN A 116 -1.47 -23.01 8.60
C GLN A 116 -1.29 -22.20 9.88
N CYS A 117 -0.54 -21.08 9.78
CA CYS A 117 -0.11 -20.22 10.87
C CYS A 117 -1.24 -19.88 11.83
N LEU A 118 -0.96 -19.92 13.14
CA LEU A 118 -1.97 -19.66 14.17
C LEU A 118 -2.56 -18.24 14.07
N PHE A 119 -1.70 -17.24 13.91
CA PHE A 119 -2.03 -15.82 13.95
C PHE A 119 -2.57 -15.26 12.63
N CYS A 120 -2.39 -15.95 11.48
CA CYS A 120 -2.84 -15.40 10.20
C CYS A 120 -4.36 -15.53 10.06
N PRO A 121 -5.12 -14.42 9.94
CA PRO A 121 -6.55 -14.47 9.71
C PRO A 121 -6.87 -15.06 8.33
N SER A 122 -8.08 -15.60 8.23
CA SER A 122 -8.68 -16.07 6.98
C SER A 122 -10.09 -15.54 6.85
N GLU A 123 -10.35 -14.81 5.77
CA GLU A 123 -11.66 -14.31 5.39
C GLU A 123 -11.99 -14.83 3.97
N LYS A 124 -13.26 -15.19 3.74
CA LYS A 124 -13.70 -15.73 2.44
C LYS A 124 -13.47 -14.71 1.33
N ASN A 125 -12.98 -15.17 0.18
CA ASN A 125 -12.67 -14.36 -1.00
C ASN A 125 -11.55 -13.32 -0.82
N LEU A 126 -10.81 -13.36 0.29
CA LEU A 126 -9.62 -12.54 0.49
C LEU A 126 -8.36 -13.40 0.54
N PRO A 127 -7.20 -12.85 0.12
CA PRO A 127 -5.95 -13.55 0.33
C PRO A 127 -5.62 -13.70 1.81
N LYS A 128 -4.85 -14.74 2.15
CA LYS A 128 -4.45 -15.04 3.53
C LYS A 128 -3.80 -13.83 4.20
N SER A 129 -4.10 -13.61 5.48
CA SER A 129 -3.62 -12.50 6.32
C SER A 129 -4.24 -11.13 6.08
N TYR A 130 -5.06 -10.96 5.04
CA TYR A 130 -5.76 -9.71 4.76
C TYR A 130 -7.23 -9.79 5.17
N VAL A 131 -7.76 -8.71 5.72
CA VAL A 131 -9.15 -8.62 6.23
C VAL A 131 -9.88 -7.42 5.64
N SER A 132 -11.20 -7.50 5.58
CA SER A 132 -12.05 -6.39 5.13
C SER A 132 -11.88 -5.14 6.02
N GLY A 133 -12.11 -3.96 5.45
CA GLY A 133 -11.96 -2.67 6.13
C GLY A 133 -10.58 -2.03 5.96
N GLU A 134 -9.55 -2.78 5.57
CA GLU A 134 -8.26 -2.20 5.23
C GLU A 134 -8.35 -1.41 3.90
N PRO A 135 -7.80 -0.18 3.82
CA PRO A 135 -7.96 0.65 2.63
C PRO A 135 -7.43 0.02 1.34
N ALA A 136 -6.36 -0.79 1.40
CA ALA A 136 -5.83 -1.47 0.22
C ALA A 136 -6.72 -2.64 -0.21
N VAL A 137 -7.24 -3.40 0.74
CA VAL A 137 -8.17 -4.51 0.51
C VAL A 137 -9.47 -4.00 -0.09
N GLU A 138 -10.07 -2.94 0.46
CA GLU A 138 -11.32 -2.41 -0.06
C GLU A 138 -11.17 -1.85 -1.49
N ARG A 139 -10.03 -1.23 -1.81
CA ARG A 139 -9.73 -0.83 -3.20
C ARG A 139 -9.62 -2.04 -4.11
N ALA A 140 -8.93 -3.10 -3.69
CA ALA A 140 -8.78 -4.29 -4.49
C ALA A 140 -10.13 -4.99 -4.73
N LYS A 141 -10.97 -5.11 -3.70
CA LYS A 141 -12.35 -5.64 -3.81
C LYS A 141 -13.17 -4.82 -4.80
N TYR A 142 -13.14 -3.49 -4.70
CA TYR A 142 -13.86 -2.60 -5.61
C TYR A 142 -13.48 -2.83 -7.08
N PHE A 143 -12.18 -3.05 -7.35
CA PHE A 143 -11.68 -3.37 -8.69
C PHE A 143 -11.64 -4.86 -9.02
N LYS A 144 -12.28 -5.73 -8.21
CA LYS A 144 -12.29 -7.19 -8.40
C LYS A 144 -10.88 -7.79 -8.59
N PHE A 145 -9.90 -7.25 -7.87
CA PHE A 145 -8.48 -7.63 -7.93
C PHE A 145 -7.82 -7.46 -9.30
N ASP A 146 -8.36 -6.59 -10.16
CA ASP A 146 -7.75 -6.24 -11.44
C ASP A 146 -6.47 -5.40 -11.23
N PRO A 147 -5.28 -5.90 -11.62
CA PRO A 147 -4.00 -5.21 -11.40
C PRO A 147 -3.91 -3.87 -12.15
N TYR A 148 -4.40 -3.81 -13.39
CA TYR A 148 -4.36 -2.60 -14.21
C TYR A 148 -5.18 -1.48 -13.55
N LEU A 149 -6.42 -1.78 -13.15
CA LEU A 149 -7.31 -0.80 -12.51
C LEU A 149 -6.77 -0.35 -11.15
N GLN A 150 -6.23 -1.28 -10.35
CA GLN A 150 -5.64 -0.95 -9.05
C GLN A 150 -4.48 0.06 -9.18
N VAL A 151 -3.56 -0.14 -10.14
CA VAL A 151 -2.45 0.80 -10.38
C VAL A 151 -2.97 2.10 -10.97
N LYS A 152 -3.71 2.03 -12.08
CA LYS A 152 -4.16 3.20 -12.84
C LYS A 152 -4.99 4.16 -11.97
N LYS A 153 -5.97 3.63 -11.23
CA LYS A 153 -6.83 4.44 -10.37
C LYS A 153 -6.09 4.95 -9.14
N ARG A 154 -5.07 4.24 -8.65
CA ARG A 154 -4.23 4.74 -7.56
C ARG A 154 -3.37 5.92 -8.02
N ILE A 155 -2.77 5.85 -9.21
CA ILE A 155 -2.03 6.98 -9.80
C ILE A 155 -2.94 8.19 -9.95
N GLU A 156 -4.10 8.03 -10.61
CA GLU A 156 -5.07 9.12 -10.79
C GLU A 156 -5.50 9.73 -9.45
N THR A 157 -5.72 8.91 -8.41
CA THR A 157 -6.07 9.40 -7.07
C THR A 157 -4.94 10.21 -6.46
N LEU A 158 -3.69 9.74 -6.55
CA LEU A 158 -2.51 10.42 -6.00
C LEU A 158 -2.26 11.76 -6.71
N GLU A 159 -2.34 11.79 -8.04
CA GLU A 159 -2.23 13.03 -8.83
C GLU A 159 -3.35 14.00 -8.49
N LYS A 160 -4.59 13.50 -8.40
CA LYS A 160 -5.72 14.32 -7.94
C LYS A 160 -5.50 14.85 -6.54
N LEU A 161 -4.72 14.20 -5.67
CA LEU A 161 -4.37 14.71 -4.35
C LEU A 161 -3.10 15.58 -4.35
N GLY A 162 -2.49 15.82 -5.51
CA GLY A 162 -1.27 16.64 -5.64
C GLY A 162 -0.01 15.91 -5.19
N HIS A 163 -0.02 14.58 -5.12
CA HIS A 163 1.19 13.79 -4.86
C HIS A 163 1.93 13.52 -6.18
N PRO A 164 3.28 13.63 -6.19
CA PRO A 164 4.07 13.24 -7.34
C PRO A 164 3.93 11.73 -7.59
N THR A 165 3.88 11.34 -8.85
CA THR A 165 3.72 9.94 -9.30
C THR A 165 4.69 9.61 -10.45
N ASP A 166 5.75 10.40 -10.61
CA ASP A 166 6.77 10.19 -11.64
C ASP A 166 7.69 8.99 -11.34
N LYS A 167 7.84 8.68 -10.05
CA LYS A 167 8.56 7.53 -9.52
C LYS A 167 7.62 6.72 -8.64
N ILE A 168 7.47 5.44 -8.96
CA ILE A 168 6.56 4.53 -8.28
C ILE A 168 7.35 3.36 -7.70
N GLU A 169 7.09 3.08 -6.44
CA GLU A 169 7.41 1.81 -5.81
C GLU A 169 6.14 0.97 -5.74
N LEU A 170 6.11 -0.11 -6.51
CA LEU A 170 5.00 -1.03 -6.57
C LEU A 170 5.21 -2.14 -5.54
N ILE A 171 4.23 -2.34 -4.66
CA ILE A 171 4.24 -3.40 -3.64
C ILE A 171 3.08 -4.34 -3.92
N VAL A 172 3.40 -5.61 -4.20
CA VAL A 172 2.39 -6.63 -4.43
C VAL A 172 2.15 -7.41 -3.15
N ILE A 173 0.93 -7.28 -2.65
CA ILE A 173 0.44 -7.91 -1.42
C ILE A 173 -0.61 -8.97 -1.77
N GLY A 174 -0.88 -9.91 -0.86
CA GLY A 174 -1.98 -10.87 -1.02
C GLY A 174 -1.64 -12.34 -0.74
N GLY A 175 -0.84 -12.61 0.29
CA GLY A 175 -0.49 -13.97 0.71
C GLY A 175 0.94 -14.33 0.32
N SER A 176 1.14 -15.46 -0.36
CA SER A 176 2.47 -15.94 -0.73
C SER A 176 2.64 -15.91 -2.24
N TRP A 177 3.37 -14.91 -2.75
CA TRP A 177 3.56 -14.67 -4.19
C TRP A 177 4.01 -15.93 -4.93
N SER A 178 4.97 -16.66 -4.36
CA SER A 178 5.61 -17.81 -5.02
C SER A 178 4.71 -19.04 -5.19
N VAL A 179 3.54 -19.07 -4.54
CA VAL A 179 2.51 -20.12 -4.72
C VAL A 179 1.68 -19.88 -5.99
N LEU A 180 1.63 -18.63 -6.47
CA LEU A 180 0.77 -18.24 -7.57
C LEU A 180 1.21 -18.91 -8.89
N PRO A 181 0.27 -19.34 -9.75
CA PRO A 181 0.63 -19.89 -11.06
C PRO A 181 1.45 -18.90 -11.88
N LYS A 182 2.51 -19.37 -12.56
CA LYS A 182 3.43 -18.50 -13.32
C LYS A 182 2.73 -17.62 -14.34
N ARG A 183 1.74 -18.17 -15.07
CA ARG A 183 0.91 -17.40 -15.99
C ARG A 183 0.18 -16.24 -15.30
N TYR A 184 -0.32 -16.46 -14.09
CA TYR A 184 -0.98 -15.41 -13.31
C TYR A 184 0.04 -14.37 -12.82
N GLN A 185 1.20 -14.79 -12.31
CA GLN A 185 2.27 -13.88 -11.90
C GLN A 185 2.69 -12.95 -13.05
N THR A 186 3.03 -13.53 -14.21
CA THR A 186 3.46 -12.76 -15.40
C THR A 186 2.38 -11.81 -15.89
N TRP A 187 1.14 -12.29 -16.02
CA TRP A 187 0.01 -11.45 -16.39
C TRP A 187 -0.20 -10.31 -15.40
N PHE A 188 -0.20 -10.60 -14.10
CA PHE A 188 -0.49 -9.60 -13.07
C PHE A 188 0.52 -8.46 -13.09
N ILE A 189 1.82 -8.78 -13.13
CA ILE A 189 2.87 -7.75 -13.17
C ILE A 189 2.85 -6.98 -14.48
N LYS A 190 2.65 -7.66 -15.62
CA LYS A 190 2.49 -6.99 -16.92
C LYS A 190 1.38 -5.95 -16.86
N GLU A 191 0.22 -6.32 -16.32
CA GLU A 191 -0.94 -5.42 -16.22
C GLU A 191 -0.71 -4.27 -15.24
N CYS A 192 0.09 -4.47 -14.19
CA CYS A 192 0.54 -3.37 -13.34
C CYS A 192 1.41 -2.37 -14.12
N PHE A 193 2.38 -2.84 -14.91
CA PHE A 193 3.17 -1.97 -15.80
C PHE A 193 2.28 -1.25 -16.82
N ARG A 194 1.33 -1.95 -17.42
CA ARG A 194 0.36 -1.37 -18.35
C ARG A 194 -0.47 -0.26 -17.70
N GLY A 195 -0.93 -0.47 -16.47
CA GLY A 195 -1.66 0.53 -15.69
C GLY A 195 -0.86 1.78 -15.36
N ALA A 196 0.47 1.67 -15.24
CA ALA A 196 1.37 2.81 -15.10
C ALA A 196 1.68 3.48 -16.45
N ASN A 197 1.81 2.70 -17.53
CA ASN A 197 2.23 3.17 -18.85
C ASN A 197 1.15 3.96 -19.61
N GLU A 198 -0.11 3.51 -19.54
CA GLU A 198 -1.16 3.98 -20.44
C GLU A 198 -1.76 5.33 -20.03
N LYS A 199 -1.97 6.24 -21.00
CA LYS A 199 -2.78 7.46 -20.81
C LYS A 199 -4.28 7.22 -21.01
N LYS A 200 -4.66 6.26 -21.86
CA LYS A 200 -6.05 5.86 -22.15
C LYS A 200 -6.13 4.33 -22.13
N SER A 201 -7.27 3.81 -21.67
CA SER A 201 -7.58 2.38 -21.59
C SER A 201 -7.67 1.76 -22.98
N GLU A 202 -6.63 1.09 -23.43
CA GLU A 202 -6.79 0.12 -24.53
C GLU A 202 -7.26 -1.21 -23.94
N SER A 203 -8.27 -1.81 -24.55
CA SER A 203 -8.74 -3.13 -24.13
C SER A 203 -7.72 -4.18 -24.52
N GLU A 204 -7.26 -4.97 -23.54
CA GLU A 204 -6.46 -6.13 -23.87
C GLU A 204 -7.37 -7.20 -24.50
N SER A 205 -6.95 -7.76 -25.64
CA SER A 205 -7.63 -8.92 -26.24
C SER A 205 -7.63 -10.10 -25.26
N LYS A 206 -8.84 -10.59 -24.92
CA LYS A 206 -9.14 -11.64 -23.93
C LYS A 206 -8.76 -13.06 -24.35
N SER A 207 -7.91 -13.24 -25.35
CA SER A 207 -7.47 -14.57 -25.80
C SER A 207 -6.65 -15.27 -24.70
N LYS A 208 -6.82 -16.59 -24.53
CA LYS A 208 -5.94 -17.41 -23.68
C LYS A 208 -4.50 -17.35 -24.22
N LYS A 209 -3.65 -16.53 -23.60
CA LYS A 209 -2.23 -16.41 -23.97
C LYS A 209 -1.40 -17.52 -23.32
N THR A 210 -0.44 -18.05 -24.08
CA THR A 210 0.59 -18.94 -23.55
C THR A 210 1.52 -18.17 -22.61
N LEU A 211 2.26 -18.85 -21.72
CA LEU A 211 3.19 -18.21 -20.80
C LEU A 211 4.24 -17.37 -21.55
N ARG A 212 4.82 -17.94 -22.62
CA ARG A 212 5.77 -17.25 -23.49
C ARG A 212 5.22 -15.93 -24.04
N LYS A 213 3.99 -15.93 -24.58
CA LYS A 213 3.34 -14.70 -25.06
C LYS A 213 3.11 -13.67 -23.94
N LEU A 214 2.86 -14.12 -22.71
CA LEU A 214 2.75 -13.22 -21.55
C LEU A 214 4.12 -12.64 -21.15
N GLU A 215 5.19 -13.43 -21.19
CA GLU A 215 6.56 -12.96 -20.90
C GLU A 215 7.05 -11.96 -21.95
N GLU A 216 6.78 -12.20 -23.23
CA GLU A 216 7.05 -11.25 -24.32
C GLU A 216 6.28 -9.94 -24.11
N GLY A 217 4.99 -10.04 -23.75
CA GLY A 217 4.17 -8.88 -23.43
C GLY A 217 4.64 -8.11 -22.19
N LEU A 218 5.08 -8.81 -21.14
CA LEU A 218 5.66 -8.21 -19.94
C LEU A 218 6.94 -7.44 -20.30
N THR A 219 7.84 -8.05 -21.05
CA THR A 219 9.09 -7.42 -21.50
C THR A 219 8.82 -6.14 -22.28
N ARG A 220 7.81 -6.15 -23.16
CA ARG A 220 7.39 -4.95 -23.91
C ARG A 220 6.89 -3.84 -22.98
N GLU A 221 6.05 -4.16 -21.99
CA GLU A 221 5.54 -3.16 -21.04
C GLU A 221 6.62 -2.62 -20.09
N GLN A 222 7.58 -3.46 -19.67
CA GLN A 222 8.75 -3.04 -18.89
C GLN A 222 9.60 -2.04 -19.70
N LYS A 223 9.98 -2.38 -20.94
CA LYS A 223 10.75 -1.49 -21.83
C LYS A 223 10.05 -0.16 -22.10
N ARG A 224 8.72 -0.20 -22.27
CA ARG A 224 7.91 1.02 -22.42
C ARG A 224 7.98 1.86 -21.14
N ASN A 225 7.87 1.22 -19.97
CA ASN A 225 7.82 1.90 -18.67
C ASN A 225 9.06 2.76 -18.40
N GLU A 226 10.24 2.33 -18.84
CA GLU A 226 11.51 3.06 -18.72
C GLU A 226 11.42 4.52 -19.20
N LYS A 227 10.55 4.80 -20.19
CA LYS A 227 10.40 6.11 -20.85
C LYS A 227 9.07 6.82 -20.54
N THR A 228 8.23 6.25 -19.66
CA THR A 228 6.92 6.87 -19.37
C THR A 228 6.99 7.91 -18.26
N LYS A 229 5.90 8.69 -18.12
CA LYS A 229 5.73 9.64 -17.02
C LYS A 229 5.77 8.94 -15.66
N HIS A 230 5.20 7.73 -15.55
CA HIS A 230 5.01 7.00 -14.29
C HIS A 230 5.92 5.78 -14.26
N ARG A 231 7.18 5.97 -13.83
CA ARG A 231 8.18 4.90 -13.85
C ARG A 231 8.06 4.04 -12.60
N ILE A 232 7.89 2.74 -12.77
CA ILE A 232 8.02 1.76 -11.69
C ILE A 232 9.51 1.54 -11.48
N ILE A 233 10.07 2.24 -10.50
CA ILE A 233 11.49 2.22 -10.15
C ILE A 233 11.84 1.13 -9.15
N GLY A 234 10.82 0.49 -8.56
CA GLY A 234 10.97 -0.63 -7.65
C GLY A 234 9.71 -1.48 -7.65
N LEU A 235 9.92 -2.79 -7.70
CA LEU A 235 8.88 -3.80 -7.51
C LEU A 235 9.24 -4.63 -6.28
N THR A 236 8.29 -4.72 -5.35
CA THR A 236 8.37 -5.50 -4.11
C THR A 236 7.38 -6.65 -4.15
N LEU A 237 7.86 -7.86 -3.87
CA LEU A 237 7.04 -9.07 -3.78
C LEU A 237 7.15 -9.67 -2.38
N GLU A 238 6.04 -10.11 -1.81
CA GLU A 238 5.98 -10.75 -0.49
C GLU A 238 5.84 -12.27 -0.63
N THR A 239 6.70 -13.03 0.04
CA THR A 239 6.65 -14.50 0.00
C THR A 239 7.09 -15.14 1.30
N ARG A 240 7.08 -16.48 1.32
CA ARG A 240 7.61 -17.26 2.44
C ARG A 240 9.05 -17.70 2.14
N PRO A 241 9.93 -17.78 3.15
CA PRO A 241 11.28 -18.31 3.00
C PRO A 241 11.33 -19.68 2.31
N ASP A 242 10.49 -20.63 2.71
CA ASP A 242 10.42 -22.01 2.18
C ASP A 242 10.03 -22.12 0.70
N LEU A 243 9.62 -21.02 0.06
CA LEU A 243 9.23 -21.00 -1.35
C LEU A 243 10.31 -20.36 -2.24
N ILE A 244 11.41 -19.90 -1.66
CA ILE A 244 12.51 -19.28 -2.39
C ILE A 244 13.46 -20.37 -2.86
N THR A 245 13.43 -20.61 -4.16
CA THR A 245 14.24 -21.61 -4.87
C THR A 245 14.94 -20.95 -6.05
N PRO A 246 16.01 -21.54 -6.62
CA PRO A 246 16.66 -20.95 -7.80
C PRO A 246 15.70 -20.66 -8.97
N PRO A 247 14.73 -21.54 -9.33
CA PRO A 247 13.72 -21.20 -10.33
C PRO A 247 12.83 -20.01 -9.96
N GLU A 248 12.50 -19.86 -8.67
CA GLU A 248 11.72 -18.71 -8.19
C GLU A 248 12.52 -17.41 -8.27
N ILE A 249 13.81 -17.45 -7.94
CA ILE A 249 14.74 -16.31 -8.08
C ILE A 249 14.78 -15.83 -9.54
N LEU A 250 14.94 -16.75 -10.49
CA LEU A 250 14.92 -16.43 -11.92
C LEU A 250 13.59 -15.81 -12.34
N MET A 251 12.48 -16.34 -11.84
CA MET A 251 11.15 -15.80 -12.10
C MET A 251 11.00 -14.38 -11.55
N MET A 252 11.38 -14.14 -10.29
CA MET A 252 11.33 -12.80 -9.66
C MET A 252 12.18 -11.79 -10.45
N ARG A 253 13.35 -12.21 -10.95
CA ARG A 253 14.20 -11.37 -11.82
C ARG A 253 13.51 -11.02 -13.14
N LYS A 254 12.92 -12.01 -13.83
CA LYS A 254 12.14 -11.76 -15.06
C LYS A 254 10.98 -10.79 -14.84
N LEU A 255 10.33 -10.87 -13.69
CA LEU A 255 9.24 -9.96 -13.31
C LEU A 255 9.71 -8.51 -13.09
N GLY A 256 11.02 -8.28 -12.94
CA GLY A 256 11.59 -6.98 -12.62
C GLY A 256 11.55 -6.64 -11.14
N ALA A 257 11.46 -7.67 -10.26
CA ALA A 257 11.50 -7.44 -8.82
C ALA A 257 12.86 -6.87 -8.40
N THR A 258 12.82 -5.99 -7.40
CA THR A 258 14.01 -5.31 -6.86
C THR A 258 14.16 -5.54 -5.37
N ARG A 259 13.05 -5.82 -4.69
CA ARG A 259 13.00 -6.15 -3.27
C ARG A 259 12.10 -7.35 -3.04
N ILE A 260 12.54 -8.26 -2.19
CA ILE A 260 11.73 -9.38 -1.73
C ILE A 260 11.53 -9.22 -0.23
N GLU A 261 10.29 -9.37 0.21
CA GLU A 261 9.96 -9.39 1.62
C GLU A 261 9.59 -10.81 2.03
N ILE A 262 10.24 -11.29 3.08
CA ILE A 262 10.05 -12.65 3.56
C ILE A 262 9.47 -12.66 4.97
N GLY A 263 8.42 -13.47 5.13
CA GLY A 263 7.73 -13.63 6.40
C GLY A 263 8.48 -14.50 7.39
N VAL A 264 9.59 -14.01 7.95
CA VAL A 264 10.45 -14.67 8.96
C VAL A 264 9.74 -14.85 10.29
N GLN A 265 9.05 -13.80 10.74
CA GLN A 265 8.34 -13.69 12.02
C GLN A 265 9.26 -13.73 13.24
N ILE A 266 9.98 -14.82 13.49
CA ILE A 266 10.89 -14.94 14.64
C ILE A 266 12.03 -15.91 14.35
N LEU A 267 13.24 -15.61 14.81
CA LEU A 267 14.43 -16.45 14.65
C LEU A 267 14.54 -17.52 15.76
N ASN A 268 13.46 -18.28 15.97
CA ASN A 268 13.40 -19.39 16.92
C ASN A 268 12.55 -20.55 16.38
N ASP A 269 13.18 -21.69 16.06
CA ASP A 269 12.49 -22.86 15.48
C ASP A 269 11.37 -23.42 16.33
N LYS A 270 11.57 -23.45 17.66
CA LYS A 270 10.54 -23.94 18.59
C LYS A 270 9.29 -23.07 18.50
N ILE A 271 9.44 -21.74 18.46
CA ILE A 271 8.30 -20.82 18.36
C ILE A 271 7.66 -20.90 16.96
N LEU A 272 8.46 -20.97 15.90
CA LEU A 272 7.94 -21.12 14.54
C LEU A 272 7.10 -22.39 14.38
N ASN A 273 7.57 -23.51 14.93
CA ASN A 273 6.89 -24.79 14.89
C ASN A 273 5.59 -24.76 15.71
N LEU A 274 5.64 -24.27 16.96
CA LEU A 274 4.44 -24.12 17.79
C LEU A 274 3.39 -23.19 17.17
N ASN A 275 3.81 -22.23 16.35
CA ASN A 275 2.92 -21.33 15.61
C ASN A 275 2.46 -21.86 14.25
N ASN A 276 2.80 -23.10 13.89
CA ASN A 276 2.48 -23.74 12.61
C ASN A 276 2.94 -22.91 11.39
N ARG A 277 4.13 -22.29 11.48
CA ARG A 277 4.64 -21.43 10.42
C ARG A 277 4.93 -22.18 9.13
N GLY A 278 5.37 -23.44 9.25
CA GLY A 278 5.66 -24.35 8.14
C GLY A 278 7.02 -24.12 7.48
N HIS A 279 7.97 -23.52 8.20
CA HIS A 279 9.39 -23.46 7.85
C HIS A 279 10.22 -23.23 9.12
N SER A 280 11.52 -23.41 9.01
CA SER A 280 12.53 -23.28 10.06
C SER A 280 13.52 -22.15 9.76
N LEU A 281 14.50 -21.96 10.65
CA LEU A 281 15.64 -21.08 10.44
C LEU A 281 16.47 -21.50 9.23
N LYS A 282 16.50 -22.79 8.90
CA LYS A 282 17.24 -23.30 7.74
C LYS A 282 16.74 -22.65 6.45
N GLU A 283 15.43 -22.70 6.20
CA GLU A 283 14.85 -22.09 5.00
C GLU A 283 14.99 -20.56 5.02
N ILE A 284 15.01 -19.92 6.18
CA ILE A 284 15.26 -18.47 6.30
C ILE A 284 16.69 -18.14 5.86
N VAL A 285 17.69 -18.89 6.32
CA VAL A 285 19.09 -18.69 5.95
C VAL A 285 19.30 -18.95 4.46
N GLU A 286 18.80 -20.07 3.95
CA GLU A 286 18.93 -20.44 2.53
C GLU A 286 18.26 -19.42 1.61
N ALA A 287 17.02 -19.00 1.94
CA ALA A 287 16.32 -17.96 1.20
C ALA A 287 17.09 -16.64 1.19
N THR A 288 17.69 -16.27 2.33
CA THR A 288 18.44 -15.01 2.46
C THR A 288 19.70 -15.04 1.60
N LEU A 289 20.44 -16.15 1.61
CA LEU A 289 21.60 -16.35 0.77
C LEU A 289 21.24 -16.23 -0.72
N LEU A 290 20.25 -17.01 -1.18
CA LEU A 290 19.81 -17.00 -2.58
C LEU A 290 19.34 -15.61 -3.04
N LEU A 291 18.62 -14.88 -2.18
CA LEU A 291 18.19 -13.51 -2.48
C LEU A 291 19.37 -12.53 -2.53
N ARG A 292 20.38 -12.72 -1.67
CA ARG A 292 21.57 -11.85 -1.59
C ARG A 292 22.45 -12.03 -2.82
N GLU A 293 22.80 -13.27 -3.16
CA GLU A 293 23.52 -13.63 -4.40
C GLU A 293 22.72 -13.22 -5.63
N ALA A 294 21.40 -13.34 -5.51
CA ALA A 294 20.38 -12.75 -6.35
C ALA A 294 20.65 -11.28 -6.74
N GLY A 295 21.16 -10.48 -5.80
CA GLY A 295 21.25 -9.02 -5.84
C GLY A 295 19.96 -8.30 -5.42
N PHE A 296 19.07 -8.96 -4.68
CA PHE A 296 17.82 -8.36 -4.21
C PHE A 296 18.02 -7.61 -2.90
N LYS A 297 17.26 -6.52 -2.74
CA LYS A 297 17.00 -5.96 -1.40
C LYS A 297 16.14 -6.95 -0.63
N ILE A 298 16.47 -7.21 0.63
CA ILE A 298 15.76 -8.18 1.48
C ILE A 298 15.11 -7.46 2.65
N CYS A 299 13.81 -7.68 2.81
CA CYS A 299 13.03 -7.21 3.94
C CYS A 299 12.58 -8.40 4.78
N TYR A 300 12.84 -8.37 6.08
CA TYR A 300 12.24 -9.34 6.99
C TYR A 300 10.98 -8.76 7.63
N HIS A 301 9.90 -9.52 7.60
CA HIS A 301 8.77 -9.27 8.50
C HIS A 301 9.08 -9.97 9.82
N LEU A 302 9.14 -9.22 10.91
CA LEU A 302 9.30 -9.76 12.26
C LEU A 302 8.03 -9.50 13.07
N MET A 303 7.64 -10.49 13.85
CA MET A 303 6.47 -10.46 14.71
C MET A 303 6.87 -10.68 16.17
N PHE A 304 6.55 -9.72 17.04
CA PHE A 304 6.80 -9.81 18.48
C PHE A 304 5.52 -10.13 19.25
N GLY A 305 5.65 -10.78 20.41
CA GLY A 305 4.51 -11.23 21.21
C GLY A 305 3.77 -12.41 20.58
N LEU A 306 4.45 -13.22 19.75
CA LEU A 306 3.87 -14.47 19.24
C LEU A 306 3.52 -15.42 20.40
N PRO A 307 2.47 -16.26 20.25
CA PRO A 307 2.19 -17.35 21.17
C PRO A 307 3.46 -18.16 21.47
N PHE A 308 3.65 -18.50 22.74
CA PHE A 308 4.80 -19.26 23.26
C PHE A 308 6.16 -18.52 23.19
N SER A 309 6.18 -17.25 22.76
CA SER A 309 7.32 -16.33 22.94
C SER A 309 7.28 -15.65 24.32
N SER A 310 8.31 -14.86 24.60
CA SER A 310 8.38 -13.95 25.75
C SER A 310 9.19 -12.71 25.37
N PHE A 311 9.05 -11.62 26.14
CA PHE A 311 9.81 -10.38 25.90
C PHE A 311 11.32 -10.64 25.77
N LYS A 312 11.89 -11.48 26.64
CA LYS A 312 13.30 -11.86 26.58
C LYS A 312 13.66 -12.53 25.25
N LYS A 313 12.85 -13.49 24.78
CA LYS A 313 13.07 -14.20 23.51
C LYS A 313 12.92 -13.28 22.29
N ASP A 314 11.99 -12.33 22.35
CA ASP A 314 11.79 -11.35 21.28
C ASP A 314 12.99 -10.39 21.17
N VAL A 315 13.53 -9.93 22.30
CA VAL A 315 14.76 -9.13 22.36
C VAL A 315 15.97 -9.92 21.84
N GLU A 316 16.11 -11.19 22.26
CA GLU A 316 17.16 -12.08 21.76
C GLU A 316 17.06 -12.29 20.25
N CYS A 317 15.85 -12.51 19.72
CA CYS A 317 15.59 -12.60 18.29
C CYS A 317 16.05 -11.32 17.58
N PHE A 318 15.65 -10.14 18.06
CA PHE A 318 16.01 -8.87 17.43
C PHE A 318 17.52 -8.64 17.41
N LYS A 319 18.23 -8.97 18.50
CA LYS A 319 19.71 -8.92 18.54
C LYS A 319 20.32 -9.89 17.52
N LYS A 320 19.81 -11.12 17.45
CA LYS A 320 20.30 -12.17 16.53
C LYS A 320 20.18 -11.78 15.06
N VAL A 321 19.11 -11.08 14.67
CA VAL A 321 18.89 -10.61 13.28
C VAL A 321 20.09 -9.84 12.72
N PHE A 322 20.77 -9.04 13.55
CA PHE A 322 21.91 -8.22 13.12
C PHE A 322 23.27 -8.83 13.49
N ALA A 323 23.35 -9.54 14.63
CA ALA A 323 24.61 -10.12 15.08
C ALA A 323 25.08 -11.28 14.18
N ASP A 324 24.16 -12.17 13.81
CA ASP A 324 24.46 -13.36 13.00
C ASP A 324 24.48 -13.00 11.51
N SER A 325 25.61 -13.27 10.87
CA SER A 325 25.90 -12.89 9.48
C SER A 325 24.99 -13.56 8.46
N ARG A 326 24.32 -14.66 8.82
CA ARG A 326 23.40 -15.41 7.94
C ARG A 326 22.07 -14.70 7.69
N PHE A 327 21.73 -13.68 8.47
CA PHE A 327 20.46 -12.95 8.37
C PHE A 327 20.64 -11.54 7.78
N ARG A 328 21.05 -10.57 8.61
CA ARG A 328 21.37 -9.17 8.26
C ARG A 328 20.56 -8.60 7.08
N PRO A 329 19.21 -8.54 7.20
CA PRO A 329 18.37 -8.01 6.14
C PRO A 329 18.62 -6.51 5.95
N ASP A 330 18.31 -5.98 4.77
CA ASP A 330 18.46 -4.54 4.49
C ASP A 330 17.33 -3.71 5.12
N MET A 331 16.20 -4.36 5.42
CA MET A 331 15.02 -3.72 5.98
C MET A 331 14.26 -4.65 6.91
N LEU A 332 13.61 -4.06 7.92
CA LEU A 332 12.67 -4.75 8.80
C LEU A 332 11.27 -4.12 8.68
N LYS A 333 10.24 -4.97 8.67
CA LYS A 333 8.87 -4.59 9.00
C LYS A 333 8.51 -5.26 10.32
N LEU A 334 8.28 -4.44 11.35
CA LEU A 334 8.00 -4.90 12.70
C LEU A 334 6.49 -4.89 12.93
N TYR A 335 5.97 -6.02 13.38
CA TYR A 335 4.56 -6.20 13.68
C TYR A 335 4.40 -6.71 15.13
N PRO A 336 3.61 -6.06 15.98
CA PRO A 336 3.12 -6.75 17.17
C PRO A 336 2.13 -7.85 16.73
N CYS A 337 2.20 -9.02 17.37
CA CYS A 337 1.20 -10.06 17.18
C CYS A 337 -0.14 -9.56 17.72
N VAL A 338 -1.16 -9.61 16.87
CA VAL A 338 -2.51 -9.16 17.19
C VAL A 338 -3.49 -10.32 17.05
N VAL A 339 -4.46 -10.39 17.95
CA VAL A 339 -5.51 -11.40 17.93
C VAL A 339 -6.63 -10.91 17.00
N ILE A 340 -6.69 -11.45 15.79
CA ILE A 340 -7.67 -11.05 14.76
C ILE A 340 -8.73 -12.12 14.59
N LYS A 341 -10.01 -11.71 14.56
CA LYS A 341 -11.15 -12.60 14.27
C LYS A 341 -10.92 -13.37 12.96
N GLY A 342 -11.19 -14.67 12.97
CA GLY A 342 -10.95 -15.56 11.82
C GLY A 342 -9.54 -16.14 11.73
N SER A 343 -8.67 -15.87 12.70
CA SER A 343 -7.42 -16.62 12.92
C SER A 343 -7.65 -17.82 13.84
N LYS A 344 -6.72 -18.80 13.86
CA LYS A 344 -6.76 -19.88 14.87
C LYS A 344 -6.40 -19.34 16.24
N LEU A 345 -5.53 -18.31 16.30
CA LEU A 345 -5.15 -17.62 17.53
C LEU A 345 -6.36 -17.00 18.23
N PHE A 346 -7.32 -16.44 17.50
CA PHE A 346 -8.57 -15.93 18.07
C PHE A 346 -9.41 -17.01 18.76
N LYS A 347 -9.25 -18.28 18.41
CA LYS A 347 -9.93 -19.39 19.11
C LYS A 347 -9.19 -19.85 20.36
N LEU A 348 -7.90 -19.54 20.46
CA LEU A 348 -7.04 -19.91 21.58
C LEU A 348 -7.02 -18.85 22.68
N TRP A 349 -7.30 -17.59 22.32
CA TRP A 349 -7.49 -16.45 23.22
C TRP A 349 -8.94 -16.42 23.69
#